data_AF-A0A971G7Z5-F1
#
_entry.id   AF-A0A971G7Z5-F1
#
_cell.length_a   1.000
_cell.length_b   1.000
_cell.length_c   1.000
_cell.angle_alpha   90.00
_cell.angle_beta   90.00
_cell.angle_gamma   90.00
#
_symmetry.space_group_name_H-M   'P 1'
#
loop_
_entity.id
_entity.type
_entity.pdbx_description
1 polymer ?
#
loop_
_entity_poly.entity_id
_entity_poly.type
_entity_poly.pdbx_seq_one_letter_code
_entity_poly.pdbx_strand_id
1 'polypeptide(L)'
;RHGGAQHAYLVAKSPIAPFDLRALPATALLTAMGDDTIVYSELLGGNRYRRGNERTLAKEARFAQVIRASAACVGCHHNALIDFSKRPRLFAKRRCFLLLAAAASLGEARTISIADVVEYGRASLDLEAAINEELHGGRTASLPERMLIDGTSNYPKAQVVPLARLLDAYRSVRVREKQRDPSETR
;
A
#
# COMPACT_ATOMS: atom_id res chain seq x y z
N ARG A 1 20.34 18.55 -19.82
CA ARG A 1 19.81 17.20 -19.44
C ARG A 1 20.91 16.18 -19.72
N HIS A 2 21.50 15.56 -18.69
CA HIS A 2 22.77 14.80 -18.79
C HIS A 2 22.65 13.34 -19.30
N GLY A 3 21.73 13.03 -20.23
CA GLY A 3 21.67 11.70 -20.88
C GLY A 3 21.35 10.48 -19.99
N GLY A 4 21.27 10.62 -18.66
CA GLY A 4 21.14 9.51 -17.70
C GLY A 4 19.72 9.19 -17.21
N ALA A 5 18.67 9.52 -17.97
CA ALA A 5 17.28 9.30 -17.53
C ALA A 5 16.98 7.82 -17.20
N GLN A 6 17.70 6.88 -17.84
CA GLN A 6 17.59 5.44 -17.61
C GLN A 6 18.14 4.99 -16.24
N HIS A 7 18.96 5.82 -15.58
CA HIS A 7 19.47 5.57 -14.23
C HIS A 7 18.67 6.29 -13.15
N ALA A 8 17.69 7.11 -13.55
CA ALA A 8 16.84 7.82 -12.62
C ALA A 8 15.75 6.86 -12.12
N TYR A 9 15.86 6.46 -10.85
CA TYR A 9 14.86 5.64 -10.17
C TYR A 9 13.67 6.50 -9.77
N LEU A 10 12.83 6.81 -10.77
CA LEU A 10 11.67 7.69 -10.62
C LEU A 10 10.38 6.95 -11.00
N VAL A 11 9.29 7.27 -10.31
CA VAL A 11 7.92 6.99 -10.76
C VAL A 11 7.15 8.29 -10.79
N ALA A 12 6.49 8.58 -11.91
CA ALA A 12 5.76 9.84 -12.12
C ALA A 12 6.60 11.12 -11.83
N LYS A 13 7.91 11.07 -12.12
CA LYS A 13 8.91 12.12 -11.83
C LYS A 13 9.27 12.30 -10.34
N SER A 14 8.68 11.50 -9.46
CA SER A 14 9.06 11.44 -8.04
C SER A 14 10.12 10.37 -7.81
N PRO A 15 11.12 10.62 -6.95
CA PRO A 15 12.09 9.59 -6.57
C PRO A 15 11.38 8.46 -5.81
N ILE A 16 11.75 7.23 -6.11
CA ILE A 16 11.29 6.08 -5.33
C ILE A 16 12.04 6.03 -3.99
N ALA A 17 11.44 5.36 -3.00
CA ALA A 17 12.07 5.14 -1.72
C ALA A 17 13.40 4.36 -1.87
N PRO A 18 14.38 4.54 -0.95
CA PRO A 18 15.72 3.94 -1.03
C PRO A 18 15.71 2.45 -0.64
N PHE A 19 14.79 1.68 -1.19
CA PHE A 19 14.65 0.25 -0.98
C PHE A 19 14.74 -0.50 -2.31
N ASP A 20 15.31 -1.70 -2.28
CA ASP A 20 15.24 -2.58 -3.44
C ASP A 20 13.83 -3.20 -3.54
N LEU A 21 12.99 -2.60 -4.39
CA LEU A 21 11.60 -3.01 -4.60
C LEU A 21 11.46 -4.44 -5.13
N ARG A 22 12.53 -5.02 -5.69
CA ARG A 22 12.57 -6.45 -6.09
C ARG A 22 12.47 -7.40 -4.90
N ALA A 23 12.81 -6.92 -3.71
CA ALA A 23 12.62 -7.67 -2.47
C ALA A 23 11.27 -7.38 -1.79
N LEU A 24 10.52 -6.38 -2.26
CA LEU A 24 9.33 -5.83 -1.61
C LEU A 24 8.17 -5.73 -2.60
N PRO A 25 7.61 -6.86 -3.09
CA PRO A 25 6.66 -6.88 -4.19
C PRO A 25 5.35 -6.11 -3.94
N ALA A 26 4.82 -6.10 -2.72
CA ALA A 26 3.63 -5.32 -2.37
C ALA A 26 3.94 -3.82 -2.33
N THR A 27 5.09 -3.44 -1.79
CA THR A 27 5.59 -2.04 -1.81
C THR A 27 5.88 -1.59 -3.24
N ALA A 28 6.44 -2.46 -4.07
CA ALA A 28 6.71 -2.21 -5.49
C ALA A 28 5.41 -1.96 -6.27
N LEU A 29 4.36 -2.73 -5.99
CA LEU A 29 3.04 -2.53 -6.56
C LEU A 29 2.48 -1.13 -6.22
N LEU A 30 2.56 -0.70 -4.96
CA LEU A 30 2.11 0.63 -4.53
C LEU A 30 2.93 1.73 -5.19
N THR A 31 4.27 1.58 -5.14
CA THR A 31 5.20 2.53 -5.77
C THR A 31 4.92 2.67 -7.27
N ALA A 32 4.59 1.57 -7.96
CA ALA A 32 4.27 1.60 -9.38
C ALA A 32 3.04 2.44 -9.70
N MET A 33 2.07 2.49 -8.79
CA MET A 33 0.86 3.31 -8.90
C MET A 33 1.10 4.77 -8.50
N GLY A 34 2.31 5.11 -8.06
CA GLY A 34 2.65 6.44 -7.53
C GLY A 34 2.30 6.62 -6.06
N ASP A 35 1.98 5.54 -5.34
CA ASP A 35 1.71 5.55 -3.90
C ASP A 35 3.02 5.25 -3.14
N ASP A 36 3.37 6.11 -2.18
CA ASP A 36 4.59 6.04 -1.38
C ASP A 36 4.46 5.17 -0.13
N THR A 37 3.31 4.53 0.07
CA THR A 37 3.05 3.65 1.21
C THR A 37 4.00 2.46 1.24
N ILE A 38 4.69 2.28 2.37
CA ILE A 38 5.58 1.14 2.61
C ILE A 38 4.82 0.01 3.30
N VAL A 39 4.94 -1.21 2.77
CA VAL A 39 4.34 -2.40 3.38
C VAL A 39 5.30 -2.99 4.42
N TYR A 40 5.18 -2.55 5.67
CA TYR A 40 6.10 -2.92 6.76
C TYR A 40 6.25 -4.43 7.01
N SER A 41 5.24 -5.25 6.68
CA SER A 41 5.34 -6.71 6.76
C SER A 41 6.42 -7.28 5.82
N GLU A 42 6.72 -6.61 4.72
CA GLU A 42 7.78 -6.97 3.78
C GLU A 42 9.16 -6.53 4.26
N LEU A 43 9.27 -5.37 4.92
CA LEU A 43 10.56 -4.92 5.47
C LEU A 43 11.12 -5.91 6.51
N LEU A 44 10.25 -6.42 7.38
CA LEU A 44 10.64 -7.42 8.40
C LEU A 44 10.66 -8.85 7.85
N GLY A 45 9.94 -9.11 6.76
CA GLY A 45 9.70 -10.44 6.23
C GLY A 45 10.53 -10.82 5.00
N GLY A 46 11.10 -9.84 4.31
CA GLY A 46 11.71 -9.99 3.00
C GLY A 46 10.71 -10.31 1.88
N ASN A 47 11.28 -10.67 0.73
CA ASN A 47 10.50 -11.11 -0.42
C ASN A 47 9.72 -12.40 -0.11
N ARG A 48 8.39 -12.30 -0.14
CA ARG A 48 7.45 -13.43 0.01
C ARG A 48 6.71 -13.74 -1.29
N TYR A 49 7.12 -13.15 -2.40
CA TYR A 49 6.50 -13.47 -3.68
C TYR A 49 6.80 -14.92 -4.05
N ARG A 50 5.72 -15.64 -4.33
CA ARG A 50 5.68 -16.93 -5.01
C ARG A 50 4.50 -16.85 -5.96
N ARG A 51 4.64 -17.44 -7.15
CA ARG A 51 3.51 -17.54 -8.10
C ARG A 51 2.29 -18.15 -7.38
N GLY A 52 1.14 -17.49 -7.48
CA GLY A 52 -0.09 -17.86 -6.77
C GLY A 52 -0.36 -17.04 -5.50
N ASN A 53 0.61 -16.27 -4.99
CA ASN A 53 0.47 -15.43 -3.80
C ASN A 53 0.11 -13.97 -4.11
N GLU A 54 -0.17 -13.63 -5.37
CA GLU A 54 -0.39 -12.25 -5.84
C GLU A 54 -1.54 -11.58 -5.07
N ARG A 55 -2.62 -12.33 -4.82
CA ARG A 55 -3.79 -11.82 -4.11
C ARG A 55 -3.51 -11.51 -2.65
N THR A 56 -2.65 -12.27 -1.98
CA THR A 56 -2.27 -12.00 -0.59
C THR A 56 -1.43 -10.73 -0.52
N LEU A 57 -0.44 -10.58 -1.40
CA LEU A 57 0.37 -9.37 -1.49
C LEU A 57 -0.48 -8.14 -1.82
N ALA A 58 -1.43 -8.27 -2.76
CA ALA A 58 -2.39 -7.21 -3.06
C ALA A 58 -3.27 -6.83 -1.85
N LYS A 59 -3.70 -7.80 -1.04
CA LYS A 59 -4.44 -7.53 0.21
C LYS A 59 -3.56 -6.86 1.27
N GLU A 60 -2.26 -7.21 1.34
CA GLU A 60 -1.32 -6.54 2.25
C GLU A 60 -1.05 -5.09 1.81
N ALA A 61 -0.82 -4.87 0.52
CA ALA A 61 -0.69 -3.55 -0.08
C ALA A 61 -1.93 -2.69 0.20
N ARG A 62 -3.13 -3.21 -0.10
CA ARG A 62 -4.38 -2.50 0.11
C ARG A 62 -4.61 -2.17 1.58
N PHE A 63 -4.32 -3.11 2.49
CA PHE A 63 -4.41 -2.88 3.91
C PHE A 63 -3.49 -1.74 4.37
N ALA A 64 -2.23 -1.71 3.89
CA ALA A 64 -1.29 -0.65 4.23
C ALA A 64 -1.78 0.74 3.76
N GLN A 65 -2.30 0.84 2.53
CA GLN A 65 -2.87 2.09 2.01
C GLN A 65 -4.05 2.57 2.85
N VAL A 66 -5.00 1.66 3.14
CA VAL A 66 -6.20 2.01 3.93
C VAL A 66 -5.79 2.47 5.32
N ILE A 67 -4.82 1.81 5.97
CA ILE A 67 -4.36 2.28 7.29
C ILE A 67 -3.64 3.62 7.24
N ARG A 68 -2.82 3.87 6.20
CA ARG A 68 -2.18 5.18 6.02
C ARG A 68 -3.22 6.27 5.91
N ALA A 69 -4.20 6.07 5.01
CA ALA A 69 -5.26 7.03 4.78
C ALA A 69 -6.17 7.21 6.01
N SER A 70 -6.60 6.13 6.65
CA SER A 70 -7.38 6.17 7.89
C SER A 70 -6.64 6.91 9.00
N ALA A 71 -5.34 6.64 9.18
CA ALA A 71 -4.53 7.33 10.17
C ALA A 71 -4.44 8.84 9.87
N ALA A 72 -4.23 9.21 8.60
CA ALA A 72 -4.21 10.59 8.17
C ALA A 72 -5.56 11.30 8.42
N CYS A 73 -6.69 10.65 8.16
CA CYS A 73 -8.02 11.18 8.47
C CYS A 73 -8.23 11.43 9.96
N VAL A 74 -7.67 10.59 10.83
CA VAL A 74 -7.71 10.77 12.30
C VAL A 74 -6.70 11.80 12.79
N GLY A 75 -5.76 12.25 11.94
CA GLY A 75 -4.71 13.19 12.32
C GLY A 75 -3.50 12.54 13.00
N CYS A 76 -3.23 11.27 12.73
CA CYS A 76 -2.08 10.55 13.27
C CYS A 76 -1.19 9.93 12.18
N HIS A 77 0.10 9.78 12.48
CA HIS A 77 1.02 9.11 11.57
C HIS A 77 0.87 7.59 11.71
N HIS A 78 0.66 6.88 10.60
CA HIS A 78 0.43 5.42 10.59
C HIS A 78 1.56 4.60 11.27
N ASN A 79 2.80 5.11 11.30
CA ASN A 79 3.90 4.49 12.04
C ASN A 79 3.66 4.35 13.55
N ALA A 80 2.82 5.21 14.14
CA ALA A 80 2.44 5.08 15.55
C ALA A 80 1.63 3.80 15.83
N LEU A 81 1.10 3.15 14.79
CA LEU A 81 0.32 1.92 14.89
C LEU A 81 1.19 0.66 14.76
N ILE A 82 2.48 0.81 14.46
CA ILE A 82 3.39 -0.33 14.25
C ILE A 82 3.86 -0.85 15.61
N ASP A 83 3.41 -2.05 15.94
CA ASP A 83 3.92 -2.79 17.10
C ASP A 83 5.15 -3.60 16.67
N PHE A 84 6.35 -3.04 16.89
CA PHE A 84 7.62 -3.72 16.58
C PHE A 84 7.94 -4.87 17.55
N SER A 85 7.25 -4.97 18.70
CA SER A 85 7.48 -6.03 19.69
C SER A 85 6.89 -7.37 19.26
N LYS A 86 5.90 -7.36 18.36
CA LYS A 86 5.25 -8.55 17.80
C LYS A 86 5.54 -8.60 16.31
N ARG A 87 5.91 -9.77 15.76
CA ARG A 87 5.97 -9.93 14.29
C ARG A 87 4.65 -9.41 13.70
N PRO A 88 4.65 -8.52 12.69
CA PRO A 88 3.43 -7.91 12.15
C PRO A 88 2.62 -8.99 11.43
N ARG A 89 1.88 -9.79 12.20
CA ARG A 89 0.96 -10.81 11.72
C ARG A 89 -0.41 -10.20 11.55
N LEU A 90 -1.20 -10.78 10.66
CA LEU A 90 -2.55 -10.34 10.29
C LEU A 90 -3.51 -10.06 11.46
N PHE A 91 -3.26 -10.56 12.66
CA PHE A 91 -4.07 -10.28 13.86
C PHE A 91 -3.84 -8.89 14.47
N ALA A 92 -2.74 -8.21 14.12
CA ALA A 92 -2.52 -6.81 14.48
C ALA A 92 -3.41 -5.85 13.66
N LYS A 93 -3.98 -6.31 12.53
CA LYS A 93 -4.73 -5.48 11.59
C LYS A 93 -5.94 -4.79 12.23
N ARG A 94 -6.73 -5.55 12.99
CA ARG A 94 -7.90 -5.01 13.72
C ARG A 94 -7.48 -4.06 14.84
N ARG A 95 -6.36 -4.34 15.52
CA ARG A 95 -5.85 -3.49 16.61
C ARG A 95 -5.47 -2.11 16.11
N CYS A 96 -4.85 -1.99 14.94
CA CYS A 96 -4.52 -0.70 14.33
C CYS A 96 -5.79 0.16 14.17
N PHE A 97 -6.86 -0.38 13.59
CA PHE A 97 -8.11 0.37 13.43
C PHE A 97 -8.84 0.61 14.75
N LEU A 98 -8.73 -0.30 15.73
CA LEU A 98 -9.31 -0.08 17.06
C LEU A 98 -8.65 1.11 17.77
N LEU A 99 -7.32 1.23 17.69
CA LEU A 99 -6.59 2.37 18.25
C LEU A 99 -6.98 3.69 17.58
N LEU A 100 -7.13 3.68 16.25
CA LEU A 100 -7.61 4.83 15.49
C LEU A 100 -9.04 5.22 15.86
N ALA A 101 -9.94 4.25 15.97
CA ALA A 101 -11.33 4.47 16.34
C ALA A 101 -11.44 5.04 17.76
N ALA A 102 -10.63 4.55 18.70
CA ALA A 102 -10.56 5.10 20.05
C ALA A 102 -10.04 6.54 20.07
N ALA A 103 -8.96 6.83 19.33
CA ALA A 103 -8.41 8.17 19.23
C ALA A 103 -9.42 9.16 18.61
N ALA A 104 -10.07 8.77 17.51
CA ALA A 104 -11.09 9.56 16.86
C ALA A 104 -12.30 9.78 17.78
N SER A 105 -12.76 8.75 18.49
CA SER A 105 -13.89 8.86 19.41
C SER A 105 -13.62 9.84 20.55
N LEU A 106 -12.39 9.83 21.08
CA LEU A 106 -11.94 10.75 22.12
C LEU A 106 -11.86 12.19 21.60
N GLY A 107 -11.34 12.39 20.37
CA GLY A 107 -11.21 13.72 19.77
C GLY A 107 -12.55 14.35 19.39
N GLU A 108 -13.49 13.54 18.90
CA GLU A 108 -14.78 14.01 18.37
C GLU A 108 -15.92 13.99 19.41
N ALA A 109 -15.63 13.54 20.64
CA ALA A 109 -16.60 13.37 21.72
C ALA A 109 -17.86 12.55 21.33
N ARG A 110 -17.71 11.62 20.38
CA ARG A 110 -18.76 10.72 19.89
C ARG A 110 -18.20 9.32 19.62
N THR A 111 -19.05 8.31 19.60
CA THR A 111 -18.62 6.95 19.27
C THR A 111 -18.31 6.83 17.78
N ILE A 112 -17.07 6.48 17.45
CA ILE A 112 -16.62 6.16 16.10
C ILE A 112 -16.16 4.70 16.10
N SER A 113 -16.72 3.90 15.21
CA SER A 113 -16.43 2.48 15.10
C SER A 113 -15.22 2.21 14.20
N ILE A 114 -14.73 0.97 14.22
CA ILE A 114 -13.68 0.50 13.29
C ILE A 114 -14.16 0.61 11.83
N ALA A 115 -15.44 0.33 11.57
CA ALA A 115 -16.00 0.38 10.23
C ALA A 115 -15.95 1.81 9.67
N ASP A 116 -16.34 2.80 10.49
CA ASP A 116 -16.28 4.22 10.12
C ASP A 116 -14.86 4.66 9.76
N VAL A 117 -13.87 4.28 10.58
CA VAL A 117 -12.46 4.63 10.32
C VAL A 117 -11.93 4.00 9.02
N VAL A 118 -12.31 2.75 8.75
CA VAL A 118 -11.96 2.07 7.49
C VAL A 118 -12.62 2.78 6.31
N GLU A 119 -13.88 3.19 6.46
CA GLU A 119 -14.62 3.93 5.44
C GLU A 119 -14.00 5.28 5.16
N TYR A 120 -13.63 6.07 6.18
CA TYR A 120 -12.92 7.34 6.02
C TYR A 120 -11.64 7.17 5.20
N GLY A 121 -10.83 6.16 5.53
CA GLY A 121 -9.60 5.89 4.80
C GLY A 121 -9.86 5.48 3.34
N ARG A 122 -10.89 4.66 3.09
CA ARG A 122 -11.26 4.24 1.73
C ARG A 122 -11.80 5.40 0.90
N ALA A 123 -12.69 6.20 1.47
CA ALA A 123 -13.26 7.39 0.83
C ALA A 123 -12.17 8.41 0.49
N SER A 124 -11.23 8.64 1.42
CA SER A 124 -10.06 9.49 1.20
C SER A 124 -9.19 9.00 0.03
N LEU A 125 -8.91 7.70 -0.06
CA LEU A 125 -8.15 7.12 -1.17
C LEU A 125 -8.89 7.20 -2.51
N ASP A 126 -10.21 6.99 -2.52
CA ASP A 126 -11.01 7.12 -3.75
C ASP A 126 -11.09 8.59 -4.20
N LEU A 127 -11.15 9.54 -3.27
CA LEU A 127 -11.06 10.98 -3.56
C LEU A 127 -9.67 11.37 -4.09
N GLU A 128 -8.59 10.90 -3.47
CA GLU A 128 -7.22 11.10 -3.93
C GLU A 128 -7.04 10.54 -5.36
N ALA A 129 -7.59 9.37 -5.64
CA ALA A 129 -7.56 8.79 -6.98
C ALA A 129 -8.32 9.64 -8.01
N ALA A 130 -9.51 10.15 -7.67
CA ALA A 130 -10.30 11.01 -8.55
C ALA A 130 -9.57 12.34 -8.85
N ILE A 131 -9.01 12.98 -7.82
CA ILE A 131 -8.20 14.21 -7.99
C ILE A 131 -7.00 13.95 -8.91
N ASN A 132 -6.28 12.85 -8.69
CA ASN A 132 -5.12 12.50 -9.51
C ASN A 132 -5.51 12.19 -10.96
N GLU A 133 -6.68 11.58 -11.19
CA GLU A 133 -7.22 11.32 -12.52
C GLU A 133 -7.52 12.64 -13.25
N GLU A 134 -8.16 13.59 -12.58
CA GLU A 134 -8.48 14.92 -13.13
C GLU A 134 -7.21 15.73 -13.43
N LEU A 135 -6.24 15.75 -12.53
CA LEU A 135 -5.00 16.54 -12.68
C LEU A 135 -4.01 15.95 -13.69
N HIS A 136 -4.02 14.63 -13.88
CA HIS A 136 -2.96 13.93 -14.61
C HIS A 136 -3.45 13.00 -15.72
N GLY A 137 -4.75 12.95 -15.99
CA GLY A 137 -5.32 12.26 -17.16
C GLY A 137 -5.22 10.74 -17.11
N GLY A 138 -5.27 10.15 -15.91
CA GLY A 138 -5.08 8.72 -15.71
C GLY A 138 -3.62 8.29 -15.89
N ARG A 139 -2.93 8.00 -14.78
CA ARG A 139 -1.54 7.53 -14.83
C ARG A 139 -1.48 6.02 -15.02
N THR A 140 -0.74 5.57 -16.03
CA THR A 140 -0.39 4.15 -16.17
C THR A 140 0.65 3.78 -15.12
N ALA A 141 0.35 2.77 -14.31
CA ALA A 141 1.29 2.27 -13.31
C ALA A 141 2.59 1.76 -13.96
N SER A 142 3.74 2.17 -13.44
CA SER A 142 5.05 1.87 -14.03
C SER A 142 6.15 1.79 -12.97
N LEU A 143 7.17 0.97 -13.23
CA LEU A 143 8.41 0.93 -12.45
C LEU A 143 9.61 1.14 -13.38
N PRO A 144 10.76 1.58 -12.85
CA PRO A 144 12.01 1.59 -13.62
C PRO A 144 12.29 0.23 -14.25
N GLU A 145 12.68 0.25 -15.53
CA GLU A 145 12.82 -0.95 -16.36
C GLU A 145 13.70 -2.02 -15.70
N ARG A 146 14.81 -1.62 -15.07
CA ARG A 146 15.71 -2.53 -14.33
C ARG A 146 14.99 -3.40 -13.31
N MET A 147 13.97 -2.88 -12.62
CA MET A 147 13.21 -3.66 -11.63
C MET A 147 12.30 -4.72 -12.26
N LEU A 148 12.02 -4.58 -13.56
CA LEU A 148 11.14 -5.44 -14.36
C LEU A 148 11.89 -6.46 -15.21
N ILE A 149 13.19 -6.31 -15.41
CA ILE A 149 13.99 -7.21 -16.26
C ILE A 149 15.19 -7.82 -15.53
N ASP A 150 15.75 -7.10 -14.54
CA ASP A 150 16.99 -7.48 -13.89
C ASP A 150 16.75 -7.97 -12.45
N GLY A 151 16.97 -9.26 -12.25
CA GLY A 151 16.87 -9.91 -10.95
C GLY A 151 18.08 -9.69 -10.03
N THR A 152 19.16 -9.05 -10.50
CA THR A 152 20.41 -8.91 -9.72
C THR A 152 20.26 -7.94 -8.56
N SER A 153 20.23 -8.47 -7.34
CA SER A 153 20.03 -7.68 -6.13
C SER A 153 21.01 -8.11 -5.05
N ASN A 154 21.34 -7.17 -4.16
CA ASN A 154 22.04 -7.47 -2.92
C ASN A 154 21.18 -8.30 -1.94
N TYR A 155 19.89 -8.48 -2.23
CA TYR A 155 18.99 -9.31 -1.44
C TYR A 155 18.87 -10.73 -2.04
N PRO A 156 19.27 -11.80 -1.32
CA PRO A 156 19.38 -13.15 -1.87
C PRO A 156 18.08 -13.76 -2.42
N LYS A 157 16.92 -13.23 -2.01
CA LYS A 157 15.60 -13.69 -2.45
C LYS A 157 14.91 -12.70 -3.39
N ALA A 158 15.60 -11.65 -3.84
CA ALA A 158 15.03 -10.73 -4.79
C ALA A 158 14.77 -11.44 -6.12
N GLN A 159 13.70 -11.02 -6.77
CA GLN A 159 13.35 -11.45 -8.11
C GLN A 159 12.85 -10.23 -8.87
N VAL A 160 12.78 -10.35 -10.18
CA VAL A 160 12.07 -9.38 -11.01
C VAL A 160 10.67 -9.11 -10.45
N VAL A 161 10.24 -7.85 -10.43
CA VAL A 161 8.91 -7.48 -9.94
C VAL A 161 7.84 -7.94 -10.95
N PRO A 162 6.91 -8.84 -10.57
CA PRO A 162 5.87 -9.37 -11.45
C PRO A 162 4.69 -8.38 -11.56
N LEU A 163 4.99 -7.14 -11.98
CA LEU A 163 4.10 -5.98 -11.84
C LEU A 163 2.71 -6.19 -12.46
N ALA A 164 2.62 -6.74 -13.67
CA ALA A 164 1.33 -6.96 -14.35
C ALA A 164 0.40 -7.88 -13.54
N ARG A 165 0.94 -8.96 -12.96
CA ARG A 165 0.17 -9.94 -12.18
C ARG A 165 -0.25 -9.37 -10.82
N LEU A 166 0.59 -8.52 -10.24
CA LEU A 166 0.27 -7.81 -9.00
C LEU A 166 -0.81 -6.74 -9.22
N LEU A 167 -0.74 -5.99 -10.32
CA LEU A 167 -1.76 -4.98 -10.68
C LEU A 167 -3.12 -5.63 -10.93
N ASP A 168 -3.15 -6.76 -11.66
CA ASP A 168 -4.40 -7.50 -11.89
C ASP A 168 -5.01 -8.01 -10.57
N ALA A 169 -4.20 -8.63 -9.71
CA ALA A 169 -4.63 -9.07 -8.39
C ALA A 169 -5.12 -7.90 -7.51
N TYR A 170 -4.46 -6.73 -7.58
CA TYR A 170 -4.86 -5.52 -6.87
C TYR A 170 -6.21 -4.98 -7.34
N ARG A 171 -6.42 -4.89 -8.66
CA ARG A 171 -7.72 -4.49 -9.24
C ARG A 171 -8.83 -5.43 -8.79
N SER A 172 -8.58 -6.75 -8.81
CA SER A 172 -9.51 -7.77 -8.32
C SER A 172 -9.85 -7.59 -6.84
N VAL A 173 -8.87 -7.26 -5.99
CA VAL A 173 -9.11 -6.95 -4.57
C VAL A 173 -9.97 -5.69 -4.42
N ARG A 174 -9.65 -4.61 -5.13
CA ARG A 174 -10.38 -3.33 -5.05
C ARG A 174 -11.85 -3.47 -5.49
N VAL A 175 -12.12 -4.19 -6.58
CA VAL A 175 -13.49 -4.43 -7.06
C VAL A 175 -14.30 -5.21 -6.01
N ARG A 176 -13.72 -6.25 -5.42
CA ARG A 176 -14.39 -7.03 -4.36
C ARG A 176 -14.66 -6.21 -3.10
N GLU A 177 -13.80 -5.26 -2.76
CA GLU A 177 -14.04 -4.34 -1.63
C GLU A 177 -15.22 -3.42 -1.91
N LYS A 178 -15.35 -2.89 -3.14
CA LYS A 178 -16.49 -2.05 -3.54
C LYS A 178 -17.81 -2.82 -3.58
N GLN A 179 -17.77 -4.12 -3.86
CA GLN A 179 -18.95 -4.99 -3.89
C GLN A 179 -19.39 -5.48 -2.50
N ARG A 180 -18.55 -5.36 -1.48
CA ARG A 180 -18.94 -5.70 -0.10
C ARG A 180 -19.76 -4.55 0.47
N ASP A 181 -21.04 -4.81 0.71
CA ASP A 181 -21.91 -3.89 1.44
C ASP A 181 -21.32 -3.56 2.82
N PRO A 182 -21.47 -2.33 3.33
CA PRO A 182 -21.01 -1.92 4.66
C PRO A 182 -21.56 -2.80 5.80
N SER A 183 -22.66 -3.53 5.55
CA SER A 183 -23.33 -4.40 6.52
C SER A 183 -22.60 -5.72 6.81
N GLU A 184 -21.61 -6.13 6.01
CA GLU A 184 -20.90 -7.42 6.18
C GLU A 184 -19.69 -7.37 7.13
N THR A 185 -19.32 -6.21 7.66
CA THR A 185 -18.15 -6.03 8.55
C THR A 185 -18.49 -6.06 10.05
N ARG A 186 -19.44 -6.90 10.46
CA ARG A 186 -19.74 -7.17 11.88
C ARG A 186 -18.64 -7.98 12.56
#